data_AF-D8RTP4-F1
#
_entry.id   AF-D8RTP4-F1
#
_cell.length_a   1.000
_cell.length_b   1.000
_cell.length_c   1.000
_cell.angle_alpha   90.00
_cell.angle_beta   90.00
_cell.angle_gamma   90.00
#
_symmetry.space_group_name_H-M   'P 1'
#
loop_
_entity.id
_entity.type
_entity.pdbx_description
1 polymer ?
#
loop_
_entity_poly.entity_id
_entity_poly.type
_entity_poly.pdbx_seq_one_letter_code
_entity_poly.pdbx_strand_id
1 'polypeptide(L)' 'AATFAAAHPALALVDERLSTEGTGLGLGVSDGSLAWILVIVPFALWGFFYSFSQTLPSGEDDGGLSL' A
#
# COMPACT_ATOMS: atom_id res chain seq x y z
N ALA A 1 49.95 32.54 2.03
CA ALA A 1 48.52 32.62 1.69
C ALA A 1 47.84 31.37 2.23
N ALA A 2 46.84 31.50 3.10
CA ALA A 2 46.13 30.36 3.68
C ALA A 2 44.97 29.95 2.75
N THR A 3 45.03 28.73 2.23
CA THR A 3 43.98 28.12 1.42
C THR A 3 42.81 27.76 2.34
N PHE A 4 41.70 28.50 2.24
CA PHE A 4 40.43 28.11 2.84
C PHE A 4 39.91 26.87 2.11
N ALA A 5 40.11 25.69 2.66
CA ALA A 5 39.41 24.49 2.22
C ALA A 5 37.91 24.69 2.50
N ALA A 6 37.09 24.76 1.46
CA ALA A 6 35.64 24.81 1.60
C ALA A 6 35.16 23.48 2.23
N ALA A 7 34.81 23.49 3.52
CA ALA A 7 34.19 22.35 4.17
C ALA A 7 32.79 22.15 3.58
N HIS A 8 32.64 21.15 2.71
CA HIS A 8 31.32 20.73 2.24
C HIS A 8 30.59 20.03 3.38
N PRO A 9 29.27 20.25 3.57
CA PRO A 9 28.53 19.60 4.64
C PRO A 9 28.59 18.08 4.45
N ALA A 10 29.16 17.38 5.42
CA ALA A 10 29.08 15.93 5.49
C ALA A 10 27.63 15.59 5.84
N LEU A 11 26.89 15.01 4.89
CA LEU A 11 25.61 14.38 5.19
C LEU A 11 25.89 13.17 6.08
N ALA A 12 25.73 13.34 7.39
CA ALA A 12 25.84 12.26 8.36
C ALA A 12 24.56 11.40 8.32
N LEU A 13 24.30 10.77 7.18
CA LEU A 13 23.34 9.67 7.10
C LEU A 13 24.10 8.43 7.57
N VAL A 14 23.92 8.09 8.85
CA VAL A 14 24.57 6.93 9.47
C VAL A 14 24.03 5.63 8.88
N ASP A 15 22.75 5.61 8.48
CA ASP A 15 22.08 4.46 7.89
C ASP A 15 21.16 4.87 6.73
N GLU A 16 20.91 3.92 5.83
CA GLU A 16 19.87 4.02 4.81
C GLU A 16 18.51 3.71 5.42
N ARG A 17 17.54 4.59 5.17
CA ARG A 17 16.15 4.44 5.60
C ARG A 17 15.21 4.90 4.49
N LEU A 18 14.05 4.27 4.38
CA LEU A 18 13.07 4.62 3.33
C LEU A 18 12.49 6.03 3.47
N SER A 19 12.52 6.63 4.68
CA SER A 19 12.20 8.05 4.95
C SER A 19 10.87 8.55 4.36
N THR A 20 9.86 7.69 4.25
CA THR A 20 8.57 8.06 3.63
C THR A 20 7.54 8.61 4.62
N GLU A 21 7.91 8.74 5.89
CA GLU A 21 7.12 9.43 6.91
C GLU A 21 6.96 10.93 6.60
N GLY A 22 5.77 11.48 6.84
CA GLY A 22 5.48 12.91 6.60
C GLY A 22 5.43 13.35 5.12
N THR A 23 5.68 12.46 4.16
CA THR A 23 5.68 12.76 2.72
C THR A 23 4.27 12.83 2.10
N GLY A 24 3.24 12.36 2.81
CA GLY A 24 1.85 12.40 2.34
C GLY A 24 1.52 11.39 1.22
N LEU A 25 2.30 10.30 1.09
CA LEU A 25 2.05 9.27 0.08
C LEU A 25 0.68 8.62 0.27
N GLY A 26 -0.08 8.52 -0.83
CA GLY A 26 -1.41 7.92 -0.84
C GLY A 26 -1.37 6.46 -0.36
N LEU A 27 -2.15 6.15 0.68
CA LEU A 27 -2.19 4.84 1.34
C LEU A 27 -0.82 4.32 1.82
N GLY A 28 0.20 5.17 1.92
CA GLY A 28 1.56 4.78 2.28
C GLY A 28 2.36 4.07 1.18
N VAL A 29 1.97 4.20 -0.09
CA VAL A 29 2.65 3.57 -1.24
C VAL A 29 3.95 4.30 -1.57
N SER A 30 5.07 3.73 -1.13
CA SER A 30 6.43 4.24 -1.40
C SER A 30 7.17 3.49 -2.51
N ASP A 31 6.66 2.33 -2.92
CA ASP A 31 7.23 1.49 -3.98
C ASP A 31 6.12 0.89 -4.86
N GLY A 32 6.43 0.61 -6.12
CA GLY A 32 5.48 0.07 -7.10
C GLY A 32 4.94 -1.31 -6.72
N SER A 33 5.73 -2.16 -6.04
CA SER A 33 5.27 -3.46 -5.56
C SER A 33 4.16 -3.34 -4.52
N LEU A 34 4.19 -2.28 -3.69
CA LEU A 34 3.19 -2.04 -2.66
C LEU A 34 1.82 -1.73 -3.28
N ALA A 35 1.79 -0.99 -4.39
CA ALA A 35 0.56 -0.76 -5.15
C ALA A 35 -0.02 -2.08 -5.69
N TRP A 36 0.83 -2.97 -6.21
CA TRP A 36 0.39 -4.28 -6.70
C TRP A 36 -0.16 -5.16 -5.60
N ILE A 37 0.42 -5.13 -4.40
CA ILE A 37 -0.12 -5.86 -3.23
C ILE A 37 -1.51 -5.32 -2.87
N LEU A 38 -1.69 -4.00 -2.87
CA LEU A 38 -2.98 -3.36 -2.60
C LEU A 38 -4.05 -3.64 -3.67
N VAL A 39 -3.67 -4.07 -4.87
CA VAL A 39 -4.61 -4.51 -5.90
C VAL A 39 -4.84 -6.01 -5.80
N ILE A 40 -3.78 -6.81 -5.86
CA ILE A 40 -3.85 -8.27 -6.02
C ILE A 40 -4.51 -8.93 -4.82
N VAL A 41 -4.13 -8.57 -3.59
CA VAL A 41 -4.66 -9.25 -2.40
C VAL A 41 -6.17 -9.04 -2.24
N PRO A 42 -6.70 -7.80 -2.24
CA PRO A 42 -8.14 -7.61 -2.13
C PRO A 42 -8.89 -8.13 -3.35
N PHE A 43 -8.35 -8.02 -4.58
CA PHE A 43 -9.01 -8.62 -5.75
C PHE A 43 -8.99 -10.15 -5.73
N ALA A 44 -7.95 -10.79 -5.18
CA ALA A 44 -7.91 -12.24 -5.02
C ALA A 44 -8.96 -12.69 -4.00
N LEU A 45 -9.01 -12.06 -2.83
CA LEU A 45 -10.04 -12.33 -1.81
C LEU A 45 -11.44 -12.07 -2.35
N TRP A 46 -11.63 -10.96 -3.07
CA TRP A 46 -12.89 -10.65 -3.74
C TRP A 46 -13.22 -11.69 -4.81
N GLY A 47 -12.24 -12.17 -5.57
CA GLY A 47 -12.44 -13.22 -6.58
C GLY A 47 -12.88 -14.54 -5.96
N PHE A 48 -12.27 -14.95 -4.84
CA PHE A 48 -12.70 -16.12 -4.08
C PHE A 48 -14.11 -15.93 -3.50
N PHE A 49 -14.36 -14.77 -2.89
CA PHE A 49 -15.68 -14.39 -2.38
C PHE A 49 -16.73 -14.45 -3.49
N TYR A 50 -16.48 -13.77 -4.62
CA TYR A 50 -17.39 -13.71 -5.76
C TYR A 50 -17.67 -15.11 -6.32
N SER A 51 -16.62 -15.92 -6.52
CA SER A 51 -16.77 -17.31 -6.98
C SER A 51 -17.62 -18.14 -6.02
N PHE A 52 -17.42 -18.00 -4.72
CA PHE A 52 -18.24 -18.67 -3.71
C PHE A 52 -19.69 -18.16 -3.72
N SER A 53 -19.90 -16.85 -3.85
CA SER A 53 -21.22 -16.23 -3.89
C SER A 53 -22.07 -16.73 -5.05
N GLN A 54 -21.47 -17.08 -6.20
CA GLN A 54 -22.20 -17.70 -7.31
C GLN A 54 -22.78 -19.09 -6.98
N THR A 55 -22.28 -19.75 -5.93
CA THR A 55 -22.83 -21.04 -5.46
C THR A 55 -23.97 -20.89 -4.47
N LEU A 56 -24.20 -19.68 -3.96
CA LEU A 56 -25.28 -19.42 -3.03
C LEU A 56 -26.60 -19.40 -3.81
N PRO A 57 -27.68 -19.99 -3.26
CA PRO A 57 -29.00 -19.85 -3.84
C PRO A 57 -29.36 -18.36 -3.96
N SER A 58 -29.67 -17.90 -5.16
CA SER A 58 -30.26 -16.59 -5.37
C SER A 58 -31.67 -16.60 -4.78
N GLY A 59 -31.83 -15.99 -3.60
CA GLY A 59 -33.16 -15.86 -2.97
C GLY A 59 -34.07 -15.01 -3.84
N GLU A 60 -35.22 -15.54 -4.24
CA GLU A 60 -36.31 -14.75 -4.81
C GLU A 60 -36.79 -13.74 -3.74
N ASP A 61 -36.71 -12.45 -4.09
CA ASP A 61 -37.16 -11.22 -3.40
C ASP A 61 -36.83 -11.01 -1.90
N ASP A 62 -36.50 -12.05 -1.11
CA ASP A 62 -36.24 -12.04 0.34
C ASP A 62 -34.93 -12.76 0.72
N GLY A 63 -33.86 -12.61 -0.08
CA GLY A 63 -32.57 -13.28 0.14
C GLY A 63 -31.74 -12.82 1.35
N GLY A 64 -32.25 -11.87 2.15
CA GLY A 64 -31.58 -11.32 3.33
C GLY A 64 -32.17 -11.82 4.65
N LEU A 65 -31.48 -11.58 5.77
CA LEU A 65 -32.01 -11.88 7.10
C LEU A 65 -33.07 -10.83 7.48
N SER A 66 -34.35 -11.23 7.57
CA SER A 66 -35.46 -10.34 7.96
C SER A 66 -35.83 -10.47 9.44
N LEU A 67 -36.60 -9.50 9.96
CA LEU A 67 -37.15 -9.49 11.32
C LEU A 67 -38.56 -10.10 11.35
#